data_AF-A0A924M8A7-F1
#
_entry.id   AF-A0A924M8A7-F1
#
_cell.length_a   1.000
_cell.length_b   1.000
_cell.length_c   1.000
_cell.angle_alpha   90.00
_cell.angle_beta   90.00
_cell.angle_gamma   90.00
#
_symmetry.space_group_name_H-M   'P 1'
#
loop_
_entity.id
_entity.type
_entity.pdbx_description
1 polymer ?
#
loop_
_entity_poly.entity_id
_entity_poly.type
_entity_poly.pdbx_seq_one_letter_code
_entity_poly.pdbx_strand_id
1 'polypeptide(L)'
;MSKAIVFDVSAPADVQAWLLSQTAAGCSRADLFGSLCAAGWLPQQATRMMALTGEEKQTFGTQAEALASKGNAQVPQPKLVYHNVQVDGGDKWVRVLQRHTVPDVIEFEGLLSDVECDALITAARPRLTRSLTVDAQTGGHEIHPDRSSQGMFFERAENPLIAAIEARIANLLQWPATHGENLQILRYPPGAQYLPHYDYFEPTAAGTAELLKRGGQRVATLIMYLHEPEGGGATVFPDIDLAIAPKRGNAVFFSYAAPDASTLSLHGGEPVTAGEKWIATKWLRRSVFE
;
A
#
# COMPACT_ATOMS: atom_id res chain seq x y z
N MET A 1 3.30 -36.63 17.95
CA MET A 1 2.48 -35.40 17.94
C MET A 1 3.28 -34.31 18.63
N SER A 2 3.95 -33.45 17.84
CA SER A 2 4.79 -32.37 18.36
C SER A 2 3.87 -31.21 18.73
N LYS A 3 3.85 -30.81 20.01
CA LYS A 3 3.11 -29.63 20.48
C LYS A 3 3.77 -28.40 19.85
N ALA A 4 3.03 -27.64 19.05
CA ALA A 4 3.43 -26.32 18.62
C ALA A 4 3.66 -25.46 19.87
N ILE A 5 4.89 -24.99 20.05
CA ILE A 5 5.23 -23.99 21.05
C ILE A 5 4.67 -22.67 20.51
N VAL A 6 3.54 -22.24 21.06
CA VAL A 6 3.05 -20.87 20.91
C VAL A 6 3.99 -20.02 21.76
N PHE A 7 4.81 -19.18 21.14
CA PHE A 7 5.49 -18.12 21.87
C PHE A 7 4.42 -17.11 22.28
N ASP A 8 4.10 -17.07 23.58
CA ASP A 8 3.30 -16.02 24.18
C ASP A 8 4.13 -14.72 24.09
N VAL A 9 3.66 -13.77 23.27
CA VAL A 9 4.35 -12.50 22.97
C VAL A 9 3.72 -11.34 23.75
N SER A 10 3.22 -11.60 24.96
CA SER A 10 2.77 -10.54 25.87
C SER A 10 3.92 -10.04 26.74
N ALA A 11 3.97 -8.72 26.99
CA ALA A 11 4.92 -8.15 27.94
C ALA A 11 4.71 -8.79 29.32
N PRO A 12 5.76 -9.15 30.08
CA PRO A 12 5.61 -9.64 31.45
C PRO A 12 4.73 -8.69 32.29
N ALA A 13 3.87 -9.25 33.15
CA ALA A 13 2.83 -8.47 33.85
C ALA A 13 3.40 -7.35 34.76
N ASP A 14 4.61 -7.55 35.28
CA ASP A 14 5.39 -6.57 36.03
C ASP A 14 5.86 -5.40 35.13
N VAL A 15 6.30 -5.69 33.91
CA VAL A 15 6.66 -4.66 32.91
C VAL A 15 5.42 -3.86 32.49
N GLN A 16 4.27 -4.52 32.35
CA GLN A 16 3.01 -3.83 32.04
C GLN A 16 2.56 -2.87 33.14
N ALA A 17 2.61 -3.33 34.40
CA ALA A 17 2.27 -2.51 35.56
C ALA A 17 3.24 -1.33 35.72
N TRP A 18 4.53 -1.56 35.46
CA TRP A 18 5.54 -0.50 35.48
C TRP A 18 5.28 0.54 34.39
N LEU A 19 5.06 0.13 33.14
CA LEU A 19 4.76 1.04 32.03
C LEU A 19 3.53 1.90 32.31
N LEU A 20 2.44 1.31 32.80
CA LEU A 20 1.23 2.04 33.19
C LEU A 20 1.49 3.07 34.30
N SER A 21 2.28 2.69 35.31
CA SER A 21 2.63 3.59 36.41
C SER A 21 3.49 4.77 35.96
N GLN A 22 4.45 4.56 35.05
CA GLN A 22 5.34 5.62 34.60
C GLN A 22 4.64 6.56 33.60
N THR A 23 3.78 6.02 32.73
CA THR A 23 2.90 6.84 31.88
C THR A 23 1.98 7.72 32.72
N ALA A 24 1.36 7.18 33.78
CA ALA A 24 0.54 7.96 34.70
C ALA A 24 1.34 9.02 35.49
N ALA A 25 2.64 8.81 35.65
CA ALA A 25 3.57 9.78 36.25
C ALA A 25 4.06 10.85 35.25
N GLY A 26 3.63 10.80 33.99
CA GLY A 26 3.96 11.78 32.95
C GLY A 26 5.30 11.55 32.24
N CYS A 27 5.90 10.35 32.37
CA CYS A 27 7.12 10.01 31.64
C CYS A 27 6.86 9.96 30.14
N SER A 28 7.78 10.53 29.35
CA SER A 28 7.62 10.54 27.89
C SER A 28 7.82 9.14 27.31
N ARG A 29 7.17 8.85 26.18
CA ARG A 29 7.35 7.57 25.46
C ARG A 29 8.81 7.32 25.07
N ALA A 30 9.57 8.37 24.77
CA ALA A 30 11.00 8.24 24.47
C ALA A 30 11.81 7.79 25.68
N ASP A 31 11.48 8.30 26.88
CA ASP A 31 12.14 7.91 28.13
C ASP A 31 11.79 6.47 28.54
N LEU A 32 10.54 6.05 28.32
CA LEU A 32 10.09 4.68 28.56
C LEU A 32 10.77 3.70 27.60
N PHE A 33 10.86 4.06 26.32
CA PHE A 33 11.58 3.27 25.32
C PHE A 33 13.07 3.12 25.65
N GLY A 34 13.71 4.24 26.02
CA GLY A 34 15.10 4.26 26.45
C GLY A 34 15.33 3.38 27.67
N SER A 35 14.41 3.41 28.64
CA SER A 35 14.47 2.59 29.87
C SER A 35 14.31 1.10 29.58
N LEU A 36 13.41 0.71 28.66
CA LEU A 36 13.26 -0.69 28.23
C LEU A 36 14.50 -1.20 27.50
N CYS A 37 15.06 -0.40 26.58
CA CYS A 37 16.28 -0.75 25.88
C CYS A 37 17.48 -0.86 26.84
N ALA A 38 17.59 0.06 27.81
CA ALA A 38 18.63 0.02 28.85
C ALA A 38 18.50 -1.19 29.78
N ALA A 39 17.27 -1.70 29.98
CA ALA A 39 17.00 -2.93 30.70
C ALA A 39 17.27 -4.21 29.88
N GLY A 40 17.78 -4.08 28.64
CA GLY A 40 18.21 -5.19 27.79
C GLY A 40 17.16 -5.73 26.81
N TRP A 41 16.01 -5.06 26.69
CA TRP A 41 15.00 -5.42 25.69
C TRP A 41 15.40 -4.92 24.30
N LEU A 42 15.17 -5.74 23.27
CA LEU A 42 15.41 -5.33 21.89
C LEU A 42 14.46 -4.18 21.51
N PRO A 43 14.87 -3.23 20.64
CA PRO A 43 14.04 -2.12 20.19
C PRO A 43 12.63 -2.53 19.73
N GLN A 44 12.53 -3.63 18.99
CA GLN A 44 11.26 -4.17 18.49
C GLN A 44 10.37 -4.71 19.62
N GLN A 45 10.98 -5.29 20.66
CA GLN A 45 10.25 -5.76 21.84
C GLN A 45 9.77 -4.56 22.67
N ALA A 46 10.63 -3.57 22.89
CA ALA A 46 10.27 -2.35 23.60
C ALA A 46 9.10 -1.61 22.93
N THR A 47 9.13 -1.44 21.61
CA THR A 47 8.04 -0.85 20.82
C THR A 47 6.72 -1.61 21.00
N ARG A 48 6.75 -2.94 20.94
CA ARG A 48 5.55 -3.79 21.13
C ARG A 48 5.01 -3.72 22.57
N MET A 49 5.88 -3.72 23.57
CA MET A 49 5.45 -3.62 24.97
C MET A 49 4.77 -2.29 25.26
N MET A 50 5.29 -1.19 24.72
CA MET A 50 4.69 0.13 24.86
C MET A 50 3.36 0.30 24.09
N ALA A 51 3.13 -0.46 23.03
CA ALA A 51 1.84 -0.49 22.32
C ALA A 51 0.75 -1.19 23.16
N LEU A 52 1.14 -2.10 24.05
CA LEU A 52 0.21 -2.91 24.86
C LEU A 52 -0.22 -2.25 26.18
N THR A 53 0.45 -1.18 26.63
CA THR A 53 0.32 -0.64 28.00
C THR A 53 -0.38 0.71 28.11
N GLY A 54 -1.40 0.96 27.29
CA GLY A 54 -2.43 1.95 27.61
C GLY A 54 -2.32 3.27 26.86
N GLU A 55 -3.19 3.39 25.87
CA GLU A 55 -4.05 4.54 25.48
C GLU A 55 -4.82 4.17 24.20
N GLU A 56 -4.24 3.26 23.40
CA GLU A 56 -4.76 2.78 22.13
C GLU A 56 -6.05 1.94 22.23
N LYS A 57 -6.33 1.19 23.30
CA LYS A 57 -7.60 0.42 23.40
C LYS A 57 -8.85 1.30 23.47
N GLN A 58 -8.75 2.56 23.94
CA GLN A 58 -9.88 3.50 23.94
C GLN A 58 -9.84 4.43 22.74
N THR A 59 -8.66 4.85 22.28
CA THR A 59 -8.55 5.67 21.06
C THR A 59 -8.83 4.88 19.79
N PHE A 60 -8.49 3.59 19.67
CA PHE A 60 -8.84 2.78 18.49
C PHE A 60 -10.34 2.56 18.34
N GLY A 61 -11.08 2.36 19.44
CA GLY A 61 -12.54 2.31 19.40
C GLY A 61 -13.10 3.63 18.87
N THR A 62 -12.67 4.75 19.46
CA THR A 62 -13.19 6.07 19.08
C THR A 62 -12.68 6.59 17.74
N GLN A 63 -11.47 6.24 17.28
CA GLN A 63 -10.93 6.63 15.98
C GLN A 63 -11.47 5.74 14.87
N ALA A 64 -11.59 4.42 15.06
CA ALA A 64 -12.26 3.56 14.08
C ALA A 64 -13.75 3.93 13.94
N GLU A 65 -14.43 4.27 15.04
CA GLU A 65 -15.81 4.78 15.02
C GLU A 65 -15.91 6.21 14.46
N ALA A 66 -14.92 7.08 14.69
CA ALA A 66 -14.83 8.40 14.06
C ALA A 66 -14.48 8.33 12.56
N LEU A 67 -13.64 7.38 12.14
CA LEU A 67 -13.30 7.08 10.74
C LEU A 67 -14.49 6.47 10.02
N ALA A 68 -15.23 5.57 10.67
CA ALA A 68 -16.47 5.00 10.16
C ALA A 68 -17.62 6.05 10.09
N SER A 69 -17.69 6.99 11.04
CA SER A 69 -18.72 8.05 11.07
C SER A 69 -18.39 9.31 10.25
N LYS A 70 -17.12 9.51 9.86
CA LYS A 70 -16.73 10.48 8.81
C LYS A 70 -16.93 9.91 7.39
N GLY A 71 -17.45 8.69 7.27
CA GLY A 71 -17.68 7.96 6.02
C GLY A 71 -18.76 8.55 5.13
N ASN A 72 -18.41 9.60 4.38
CA ASN A 72 -19.11 9.96 3.14
C ASN A 72 -18.15 9.96 1.92
N ALA A 73 -16.92 9.49 2.10
CA ALA A 73 -15.97 9.29 1.01
C ALA A 73 -16.16 7.89 0.40
N GLN A 74 -16.77 7.84 -0.78
CA GLN A 74 -16.89 6.62 -1.56
C GLN A 74 -15.51 6.24 -2.12
N VAL A 75 -14.82 5.31 -1.46
CA VAL A 75 -13.59 4.70 -1.97
C VAL A 75 -13.91 3.40 -2.72
N PRO A 76 -13.08 2.99 -3.70
CA PRO A 76 -13.20 1.68 -4.34
C PRO A 76 -13.20 0.57 -3.28
N GLN A 77 -14.08 -0.41 -3.43
CA GLN A 77 -14.10 -1.57 -2.53
C GLN A 77 -14.42 -2.84 -3.32
N PRO A 78 -13.61 -3.90 -3.18
CA PRO A 78 -13.98 -5.19 -3.74
C PRO A 78 -15.22 -5.74 -3.06
N LYS A 79 -16.08 -6.42 -3.84
CA LYS A 79 -17.25 -7.14 -3.34
C LYS A 79 -16.84 -8.38 -2.56
N LEU A 80 -16.35 -8.17 -1.35
CA LEU A 80 -16.04 -9.24 -0.41
C LEU A 80 -17.34 -9.67 0.26
N VAL A 81 -17.91 -10.78 -0.20
CA VAL A 81 -18.94 -11.49 0.56
C VAL A 81 -18.21 -12.22 1.67
N TYR A 82 -18.46 -11.86 2.93
CA TYR A 82 -17.93 -12.61 4.09
C TYR A 82 -18.16 -14.11 3.83
N HIS A 83 -17.09 -14.92 3.93
CA HIS A 83 -16.97 -16.35 3.57
C HIS A 83 -16.43 -16.71 2.17
N ASN A 84 -16.40 -15.79 1.21
CA ASN A 84 -15.79 -16.06 -0.10
C ASN A 84 -14.36 -15.55 -0.15
N VAL A 85 -13.41 -16.47 -0.27
CA VAL A 85 -11.98 -16.19 -0.50
C VAL A 85 -11.69 -15.74 -1.94
N GLN A 86 -12.72 -15.46 -2.73
CA GLN A 86 -12.62 -15.06 -4.14
C GLN A 86 -13.54 -13.87 -4.43
N VAL A 87 -13.06 -12.98 -5.31
CA VAL A 87 -13.77 -11.82 -5.83
C VAL A 87 -13.92 -11.99 -7.34
N ASP A 88 -15.09 -11.61 -7.85
CA ASP A 88 -15.37 -11.68 -9.28
C ASP A 88 -14.67 -10.54 -10.03
N GLY A 89 -13.75 -10.88 -10.93
CA GLY A 89 -13.13 -9.94 -11.87
C GLY A 89 -13.94 -9.74 -13.16
N GLY A 90 -15.06 -10.46 -13.32
CA GLY A 90 -15.92 -10.46 -14.50
C GLY A 90 -15.48 -11.46 -15.58
N ASP A 91 -14.18 -11.64 -15.79
CA ASP A 91 -13.62 -12.63 -16.72
C ASP A 91 -12.95 -13.81 -16.00
N LYS A 92 -12.57 -13.64 -14.73
CA LYS A 92 -12.03 -14.69 -13.86
C LYS A 92 -12.30 -14.39 -12.38
N TRP A 93 -12.25 -15.45 -11.57
CA TRP A 93 -12.22 -15.33 -10.11
C TRP A 93 -10.80 -15.01 -9.62
N VAL A 94 -10.69 -14.04 -8.72
CA VAL A 94 -9.43 -13.60 -8.13
C VAL A 94 -9.46 -13.91 -6.64
N ARG A 95 -8.44 -14.62 -6.14
CA ARG A 95 -8.43 -15.06 -4.74
C ARG A 95 -7.90 -13.96 -3.83
N VAL A 96 -8.47 -13.82 -2.65
CA VAL A 96 -7.97 -12.96 -1.57
C VAL A 96 -7.04 -13.77 -0.68
N LEU A 97 -5.79 -13.34 -0.54
CA LEU A 97 -4.81 -13.98 0.33
C LEU A 97 -4.89 -13.46 1.76
N GLN A 98 -4.95 -12.14 1.91
CA GLN A 98 -5.06 -11.47 3.21
C GLN A 98 -5.69 -10.09 3.06
N ARG A 99 -6.21 -9.57 4.18
CA ARG A 99 -6.73 -8.22 4.30
C ARG A 99 -6.35 -7.62 5.65
N HIS A 100 -5.78 -6.42 5.62
CA HIS A 100 -5.75 -5.50 6.73
C HIS A 100 -6.94 -4.55 6.60
N THR A 101 -7.63 -4.21 7.70
CA THR A 101 -8.85 -3.38 7.64
C THR A 101 -8.60 -1.89 7.89
N VAL A 102 -7.48 -1.52 8.53
CA VAL A 102 -7.09 -0.12 8.80
C VAL A 102 -5.57 0.07 8.69
N PRO A 103 -5.01 0.52 7.55
CA PRO A 103 -5.70 0.82 6.31
C PRO A 103 -6.31 -0.43 5.70
N ASP A 104 -7.27 -0.21 4.80
CA ASP A 104 -7.80 -1.27 3.97
C ASP A 104 -6.75 -1.66 2.92
N VAL A 105 -5.98 -2.71 3.22
CA VAL A 105 -4.95 -3.29 2.35
C VAL A 105 -5.33 -4.72 2.04
N ILE A 106 -5.43 -5.09 0.77
CA ILE A 106 -5.85 -6.42 0.33
C ILE A 106 -4.81 -6.98 -0.61
N GLU A 107 -4.35 -8.20 -0.34
CA GLU A 107 -3.50 -8.95 -1.26
C GLU A 107 -4.35 -9.95 -2.07
N PHE A 108 -4.19 -9.91 -3.38
CA PHE A 108 -4.86 -10.76 -4.34
C PHE A 108 -3.89 -11.75 -4.99
N GLU A 109 -4.31 -13.01 -5.09
CA GLU A 109 -3.63 -14.05 -5.87
C GLU A 109 -4.26 -14.18 -7.26
N GLY A 110 -3.38 -14.24 -8.27
CA GLY A 110 -3.76 -14.57 -9.65
C GLY A 110 -4.65 -13.52 -10.34
N LEU A 111 -4.51 -12.24 -9.98
CA LEU A 111 -5.20 -11.14 -10.66
C LEU A 111 -4.81 -11.08 -12.14
N LEU A 112 -3.52 -11.29 -12.43
CA LEU A 112 -2.98 -11.46 -13.78
C LEU A 112 -2.51 -12.90 -13.97
N SER A 113 -2.62 -13.41 -15.19
CA SER A 113 -1.97 -14.65 -15.62
C SER A 113 -0.53 -14.39 -16.05
N ASP A 114 0.28 -15.45 -16.09
CA ASP A 114 1.67 -15.34 -16.56
C ASP A 114 1.76 -14.79 -17.97
N VAL A 115 0.86 -15.19 -18.88
CA VAL A 115 0.84 -14.71 -20.26
C VAL A 115 0.56 -13.21 -20.32
N GLU A 116 -0.36 -12.70 -19.49
CA GLU A 116 -0.64 -11.26 -19.42
C GLU A 116 0.56 -10.49 -18.85
N CYS A 117 1.23 -11.02 -17.82
CA CYS A 117 2.45 -10.43 -17.27
C CYS A 117 3.55 -10.30 -18.33
N ASP A 118 3.84 -11.37 -19.10
CA ASP A 118 4.86 -11.33 -20.16
C ASP A 118 4.47 -10.36 -21.28
N ALA A 119 3.20 -10.33 -21.67
CA ALA A 119 2.72 -9.44 -22.71
C ALA A 119 2.86 -7.96 -22.31
N LEU A 120 2.53 -7.61 -21.06
CA LEU A 120 2.73 -6.27 -20.52
C LEU A 120 4.21 -5.88 -20.51
N ILE A 121 5.09 -6.76 -19.99
CA ILE A 121 6.54 -6.51 -19.94
C ILE A 121 7.10 -6.33 -21.35
N THR A 122 6.72 -7.20 -22.29
CA THR A 122 7.20 -7.17 -23.68
C THR A 122 6.80 -5.87 -24.37
N ALA A 123 5.54 -5.45 -24.25
CA ALA A 123 5.04 -4.22 -24.85
C ALA A 123 5.62 -2.95 -24.20
N ALA A 124 5.92 -2.98 -22.89
CA ALA A 124 6.45 -1.84 -22.17
C ALA A 124 7.96 -1.65 -22.33
N ARG A 125 8.73 -2.74 -22.43
CA ARG A 125 10.21 -2.72 -22.45
C ARG A 125 10.83 -1.72 -23.43
N PRO A 126 10.41 -1.59 -24.71
CA PRO A 126 11.00 -0.63 -25.64
C PRO A 126 10.62 0.83 -25.36
N ARG A 127 9.63 1.09 -24.50
CA ARG A 127 9.08 2.42 -24.17
C ARG A 127 9.57 2.96 -22.82
N LEU A 128 10.32 2.17 -22.06
CA LEU A 128 10.77 2.55 -20.71
C LEU A 128 11.73 3.74 -20.75
N THR A 129 11.43 4.74 -19.93
CA THR A 129 12.32 5.87 -19.66
C THR A 129 12.53 6.02 -18.15
N ARG A 130 13.43 6.91 -17.72
CA ARG A 130 13.63 7.18 -16.29
C ARG A 130 12.30 7.67 -15.67
N SER A 131 11.83 7.02 -14.60
CA SER A 131 10.58 7.42 -13.95
C SER A 131 10.68 8.80 -13.31
N LEU A 132 9.58 9.55 -13.40
CA LEU A 132 9.39 10.85 -12.76
C LEU A 132 8.49 10.72 -11.53
N THR A 133 8.57 11.67 -10.61
CA THR A 133 7.61 11.89 -9.52
C THR A 133 6.75 13.12 -9.86
N VAL A 134 5.68 13.33 -9.09
CA VAL A 134 4.90 14.57 -9.17
C VAL A 134 5.57 15.62 -8.31
N ASP A 135 5.87 16.77 -8.89
CA ASP A 135 6.37 17.94 -8.17
C ASP A 135 5.21 18.56 -7.39
N ALA A 136 5.35 18.63 -6.06
CA ALA A 136 4.31 19.16 -5.17
C ALA A 136 4.08 20.67 -5.32
N GLN A 137 5.08 21.43 -5.78
CA GLN A 137 5.00 22.88 -5.96
C GLN A 137 4.36 23.25 -7.29
N THR A 138 4.75 22.57 -8.36
CA THR A 138 4.32 22.92 -9.72
C THR A 138 3.16 22.06 -10.22
N GLY A 139 2.95 20.87 -9.64
CA GLY A 139 2.06 19.85 -10.18
C GLY A 139 2.61 19.16 -11.44
N GLY A 140 3.85 19.49 -11.83
CA GLY A 140 4.55 18.91 -12.98
C GLY A 140 5.21 17.56 -12.65
N HIS A 141 6.08 17.10 -13.55
CA HIS A 141 6.85 15.88 -13.37
C HIS A 141 8.34 16.18 -13.26
N GLU A 142 9.01 15.59 -12.25
CA GLU A 142 10.44 15.78 -12.02
C GLU A 142 11.19 14.45 -11.80
N ILE A 143 12.50 14.46 -12.05
CA ILE A 143 13.37 13.33 -11.67
C ILE A 143 13.71 13.50 -10.19
N HIS A 144 13.22 12.61 -9.34
CA HIS A 144 13.52 12.63 -7.90
C HIS A 144 14.42 11.44 -7.52
N PRO A 145 15.45 11.62 -6.66
CA PRO A 145 16.33 10.54 -6.20
C PRO A 145 15.56 9.43 -5.48
N ASP A 146 14.47 9.78 -4.81
CA ASP A 146 13.66 8.86 -4.00
C ASP A 146 12.97 7.76 -4.80
N ARG A 147 12.82 7.93 -6.12
CA ARG A 147 12.27 6.93 -7.04
C ARG A 147 13.31 6.64 -8.10
N SER A 148 13.96 5.47 -8.07
CA SER A 148 15.04 5.13 -9.00
C SER A 148 14.66 4.12 -10.10
N SER A 149 13.36 3.99 -10.40
CA SER A 149 12.82 3.08 -11.41
C SER A 149 12.91 3.62 -12.85
N GLN A 150 12.66 2.73 -13.80
CA GLN A 150 12.26 3.06 -15.17
C GLN A 150 10.76 2.83 -15.32
N GLY A 151 10.06 3.63 -16.13
CA GLY A 151 8.63 3.46 -16.34
C GLY A 151 8.10 4.00 -17.66
N MET A 152 6.86 3.62 -17.96
CA MET A 152 6.07 4.09 -19.09
C MET A 152 4.58 4.00 -18.75
N PHE A 153 3.72 4.64 -19.54
CA PHE A 153 2.26 4.56 -19.40
C PHE A 153 1.62 4.03 -20.69
N PHE A 154 0.72 3.06 -20.54
CA PHE A 154 -0.23 2.72 -21.61
C PHE A 154 -1.40 3.68 -21.57
N GLU A 155 -1.87 4.12 -22.74
CA GLU A 155 -3.13 4.85 -22.83
C GLU A 155 -4.32 3.95 -22.39
N ARG A 156 -5.41 4.57 -21.95
CA ARG A 156 -6.64 3.84 -21.60
C ARG A 156 -7.10 3.01 -22.80
N ALA A 157 -7.37 1.73 -22.55
CA ALA A 157 -7.77 0.77 -23.57
C ALA A 157 -6.87 0.78 -24.85
N GLU A 158 -5.57 1.09 -24.72
CA GLU A 158 -4.63 1.22 -25.84
C GLU A 158 -4.64 -0.01 -26.77
N ASN A 159 -4.85 -1.20 -26.19
CA ASN A 159 -5.02 -2.45 -26.93
C ASN A 159 -5.97 -3.40 -26.16
N PRO A 160 -6.41 -4.53 -26.77
CA PRO A 160 -7.36 -5.44 -26.14
C PRO A 160 -6.91 -6.01 -24.79
N LEU A 161 -5.61 -6.23 -24.60
CA LEU A 161 -5.06 -6.70 -23.31
C LEU A 161 -5.25 -5.63 -22.23
N ILE A 162 -4.89 -4.37 -22.51
CA ILE A 162 -5.08 -3.27 -21.56
C ILE A 162 -6.57 -3.07 -21.25
N ALA A 163 -7.43 -3.09 -22.26
CA ALA A 163 -8.88 -2.97 -22.09
C ALA A 163 -9.46 -4.09 -21.20
N ALA A 164 -9.01 -5.34 -21.39
CA ALA A 164 -9.45 -6.48 -20.58
C ALA A 164 -9.00 -6.33 -19.12
N ILE A 165 -7.75 -5.95 -18.88
CA ILE A 165 -7.22 -5.72 -17.52
C ILE A 165 -7.97 -4.56 -16.83
N GLU A 166 -8.20 -3.45 -17.53
CA GLU A 166 -8.95 -2.31 -16.97
C GLU A 166 -10.40 -2.66 -16.64
N ALA A 167 -11.07 -3.45 -17.49
CA ALA A 167 -12.40 -3.97 -17.22
C ALA A 167 -12.40 -4.91 -16.00
N ARG A 168 -11.39 -5.78 -15.87
CA ARG A 168 -11.22 -6.66 -14.72
C ARG A 168 -11.04 -5.87 -13.43
N ILE A 169 -10.19 -4.85 -13.43
CA ILE A 169 -9.98 -3.95 -12.28
C ILE A 169 -11.29 -3.25 -11.90
N ALA A 170 -12.04 -2.76 -12.90
CA ALA A 170 -13.30 -2.07 -12.66
C ALA A 170 -14.36 -2.96 -12.01
N ASN A 171 -14.49 -4.21 -12.48
CA ASN A 171 -15.35 -5.21 -11.88
C ASN A 171 -14.85 -5.61 -10.48
N LEU A 172 -13.55 -5.90 -10.34
CA LEU A 172 -12.97 -6.34 -9.07
C LEU A 172 -13.22 -5.32 -7.95
N LEU A 173 -12.97 -4.03 -8.22
CA LEU A 173 -12.97 -2.96 -7.22
C LEU A 173 -14.27 -2.13 -7.19
N GLN A 174 -15.24 -2.49 -8.05
CA GLN A 174 -16.49 -1.75 -8.23
C GLN A 174 -16.26 -0.25 -8.48
N TRP A 175 -15.30 0.06 -9.35
CA TRP A 175 -14.93 1.43 -9.68
C TRP A 175 -14.81 1.61 -11.19
N PRO A 176 -15.45 2.61 -11.82
CA PRO A 176 -15.43 2.74 -13.27
C PRO A 176 -14.01 2.87 -13.84
N ALA A 177 -13.71 2.18 -14.94
CA ALA A 177 -12.41 2.28 -15.62
C ALA A 177 -12.06 3.72 -16.03
N THR A 178 -13.07 4.56 -16.28
CA THR A 178 -12.93 5.99 -16.61
C THR A 178 -12.40 6.83 -15.45
N HIS A 179 -12.45 6.32 -14.22
CA HIS A 179 -11.84 6.94 -13.04
C HIS A 179 -10.41 6.45 -12.80
N GLY A 180 -9.88 5.56 -13.64
CA GLY A 180 -8.49 5.14 -13.55
C GLY A 180 -7.56 6.04 -14.34
N GLU A 181 -6.42 6.40 -13.76
CA GLU A 181 -5.29 6.96 -14.52
C GLU A 181 -4.75 5.92 -15.52
N ASN A 182 -3.95 6.37 -16.49
CA ASN A 182 -3.26 5.47 -17.43
C ASN A 182 -2.45 4.39 -16.70
N LEU A 183 -2.41 3.17 -17.23
CA LEU A 183 -1.74 2.04 -16.59
C LEU A 183 -0.22 2.25 -16.63
N GLN A 184 0.41 2.41 -15.48
CA GLN A 184 1.85 2.64 -15.39
C GLN A 184 2.60 1.31 -15.28
N ILE A 185 3.58 1.06 -16.15
CA ILE A 185 4.52 -0.04 -15.99
C ILE A 185 5.82 0.48 -15.41
N LEU A 186 6.38 -0.23 -14.44
CA LEU A 186 7.68 0.06 -13.85
C LEU A 186 8.60 -1.14 -13.84
N ARG A 187 9.89 -0.84 -13.98
CA ARG A 187 11.01 -1.77 -13.79
C ARG A 187 11.97 -1.22 -12.74
N TYR A 188 12.34 -2.09 -11.81
CA TYR A 188 13.35 -1.85 -10.78
C TYR A 188 14.52 -2.82 -11.00
N PRO A 189 15.65 -2.37 -11.55
CA PRO A 189 16.88 -3.16 -11.58
C PRO A 189 17.49 -3.30 -10.16
N PRO A 190 18.54 -4.13 -9.98
CA PRO A 190 19.25 -4.22 -8.70
C PRO A 190 19.66 -2.84 -8.16
N GLY A 191 19.46 -2.63 -6.86
CA GLY A 191 19.68 -1.39 -6.13
C GLY A 191 18.55 -0.37 -6.27
N ALA A 192 17.63 -0.52 -7.22
CA ALA A 192 16.53 0.41 -7.38
C ALA A 192 15.45 0.22 -6.31
N GLN A 193 14.88 1.33 -5.86
CA GLN A 193 13.86 1.38 -4.81
C GLN A 193 12.88 2.52 -5.05
N TYR A 194 11.87 2.60 -4.19
CA TYR A 194 11.05 3.79 -4.02
C TYR A 194 10.85 4.04 -2.53
N LEU A 195 11.34 5.18 -2.02
CA LEU A 195 11.17 5.55 -0.62
C LEU A 195 9.68 5.65 -0.24
N PRO A 196 9.35 5.46 1.06
CA PRO A 196 7.99 5.59 1.55
C PRO A 196 7.34 6.92 1.18
N HIS A 197 6.13 6.87 0.63
CA HIS A 197 5.36 8.02 0.19
C HIS A 197 3.86 7.74 0.26
N TYR A 198 3.07 8.79 0.08
CA TYR A 198 1.63 8.70 -0.14
C TYR A 198 1.31 8.85 -1.62
N ASP A 199 0.29 8.12 -2.09
CA ASP A 199 -0.17 8.24 -3.47
C ASP A 199 -1.17 9.38 -3.67
N TYR A 200 -1.88 9.80 -2.62
CA TYR A 200 -2.75 10.98 -2.70
C TYR A 200 -1.92 12.25 -2.91
N PHE A 201 -2.54 13.25 -3.50
CA PHE A 201 -1.93 14.57 -3.63
C PHE A 201 -2.09 15.37 -2.34
N GLU A 202 -0.98 15.92 -1.82
CA GLU A 202 -0.95 16.68 -0.58
C GLU A 202 -1.87 17.91 -0.65
N PRO A 203 -2.96 18.00 0.13
CA PRO A 203 -3.97 19.06 -0.02
C PRO A 203 -3.43 20.48 0.06
N THR A 204 -2.37 20.72 0.84
CA THR A 204 -1.80 22.06 1.04
C THR A 204 -0.70 22.42 0.05
N ALA A 205 -0.29 21.50 -0.82
CA ALA A 205 0.78 21.77 -1.77
C ALA A 205 0.29 22.66 -2.94
N ALA A 206 1.14 23.58 -3.40
CA ALA A 206 0.76 24.60 -4.37
C ALA A 206 0.30 24.01 -5.72
N GLY A 207 0.90 22.89 -6.14
CA GLY A 207 0.57 22.20 -7.39
C GLY A 207 -0.73 21.38 -7.34
N THR A 208 -1.27 21.13 -6.14
CA THR A 208 -2.40 20.20 -5.95
C THR A 208 -3.65 20.67 -6.70
N ALA A 209 -3.93 21.96 -6.74
CA ALA A 209 -5.10 22.48 -7.46
C ALA A 209 -5.10 22.09 -8.94
N GLU A 210 -3.94 22.07 -9.60
CA GLU A 210 -3.83 21.63 -11.00
C GLU A 210 -3.99 20.12 -11.15
N LEU A 211 -3.35 19.34 -10.28
CA LEU A 211 -3.44 17.88 -10.27
C LEU A 211 -4.89 17.40 -10.06
N LEU A 212 -5.67 18.12 -9.25
CA LEU A 212 -7.06 17.77 -8.97
C LEU A 212 -8.02 18.03 -10.15
N LYS A 213 -7.63 18.83 -11.16
CA LYS A 213 -8.52 19.13 -12.32
C LYS A 213 -8.89 17.88 -13.11
N ARG A 214 -7.98 16.91 -13.21
CA ARG A 214 -8.16 15.68 -13.98
C ARG A 214 -8.51 14.52 -13.05
N GLY A 215 -9.79 14.30 -12.78
CA GLY A 215 -10.28 13.19 -11.95
C GLY A 215 -10.31 13.43 -10.43
N GLY A 216 -10.02 14.62 -9.93
CA GLY A 216 -10.13 14.91 -8.49
C GLY A 216 -8.96 14.36 -7.68
N GLN A 217 -9.20 13.78 -6.50
CA GLN A 217 -8.15 13.20 -5.66
C GLN A 217 -7.95 11.72 -6.01
N ARG A 218 -6.75 11.17 -5.82
CA ARG A 218 -6.57 9.71 -5.84
C ARG A 218 -7.22 9.14 -4.58
N VAL A 219 -7.85 7.98 -4.67
CA VAL A 219 -8.62 7.38 -3.56
C VAL A 219 -8.19 5.95 -3.26
N ALA A 220 -7.49 5.31 -4.19
CA ALA A 220 -6.93 3.99 -4.00
C ALA A 220 -5.84 3.71 -5.05
N THR A 221 -5.04 2.70 -4.74
CA THR A 221 -3.97 2.22 -5.60
C THR A 221 -4.06 0.69 -5.71
N LEU A 222 -3.80 0.19 -6.92
CA LEU A 222 -3.58 -1.22 -7.19
C LEU A 222 -2.20 -1.43 -7.82
N ILE A 223 -1.33 -2.14 -7.13
CA ILE A 223 -0.01 -2.55 -7.60
C ILE A 223 -0.07 -4.01 -7.98
N MET A 224 0.18 -4.32 -9.25
CA MET A 224 0.21 -5.67 -9.81
C MET A 224 1.66 -6.09 -10.05
N TYR A 225 2.07 -7.25 -9.54
CA TYR A 225 3.41 -7.78 -9.75
C TYR A 225 3.47 -8.54 -11.07
N LEU A 226 4.34 -8.09 -11.98
CA LEU A 226 4.52 -8.72 -13.30
C LEU A 226 5.69 -9.70 -13.31
N HIS A 227 6.68 -9.45 -12.45
CA HIS A 227 7.86 -10.31 -12.27
C HIS A 227 8.45 -10.06 -10.88
N GLU A 228 8.57 -11.11 -10.06
CA GLU A 228 9.27 -11.05 -8.79
C GLU A 228 10.81 -11.02 -9.00
N PRO A 229 11.54 -10.19 -8.24
CA PRO A 229 12.99 -10.27 -8.16
C PRO A 229 13.43 -11.55 -7.43
N GLU A 230 14.70 -11.93 -7.60
CA GLU A 230 15.31 -13.03 -6.85
C GLU A 230 15.56 -12.66 -5.38
N GLY A 231 15.64 -11.36 -5.07
CA GLY A 231 15.76 -10.88 -3.70
C GLY A 231 15.37 -9.40 -3.54
N GLY A 232 14.84 -9.07 -2.36
CA GLY A 232 14.38 -7.73 -2.00
C GLY A 232 13.09 -7.32 -2.72
N GLY A 233 12.86 -6.01 -2.85
CA GLY A 233 11.75 -5.49 -3.66
C GLY A 233 10.35 -5.63 -3.05
N ALA A 234 10.20 -5.86 -1.74
CA ALA A 234 8.89 -5.87 -1.09
C ALA A 234 8.15 -4.53 -1.25
N THR A 235 6.82 -4.57 -1.27
CA THR A 235 6.00 -3.38 -1.05
C THR A 235 5.73 -3.30 0.45
N VAL A 236 6.17 -2.22 1.09
CA VAL A 236 6.13 -2.07 2.56
C VAL A 236 5.16 -0.97 2.96
N PHE A 237 4.48 -1.16 4.10
CA PHE A 237 3.62 -0.18 4.76
C PHE A 237 4.17 0.03 6.19
N PRO A 238 5.08 1.00 6.40
CA PRO A 238 5.80 1.15 7.65
C PRO A 238 4.90 1.43 8.86
N ASP A 239 3.81 2.16 8.66
CA ASP A 239 2.87 2.57 9.72
C ASP A 239 2.16 1.38 10.39
N ILE A 240 2.14 0.21 9.73
CA ILE A 240 1.44 -1.00 10.20
C ILE A 240 2.34 -2.24 10.24
N ASP A 241 3.67 -2.07 10.12
CA ASP A 241 4.65 -3.18 10.12
C ASP A 241 4.31 -4.30 9.11
N LEU A 242 3.82 -3.93 7.93
CA LEU A 242 3.43 -4.86 6.86
C LEU A 242 4.44 -4.80 5.71
N ALA A 243 4.90 -5.97 5.27
CA ALA A 243 5.68 -6.13 4.05
C ALA A 243 5.05 -7.23 3.17
N ILE A 244 4.81 -6.90 1.90
CA ILE A 244 4.26 -7.83 0.91
C ILE A 244 5.35 -8.14 -0.10
N ALA A 245 5.80 -9.39 -0.11
CA ALA A 245 6.76 -9.87 -1.08
C ALA A 245 6.12 -9.90 -2.48
N PRO A 246 6.81 -9.41 -3.53
CA PRO A 246 6.30 -9.49 -4.89
C PRO A 246 6.16 -10.95 -5.32
N LYS A 247 5.02 -11.27 -5.94
CA LYS A 247 4.79 -12.56 -6.57
C LYS A 247 4.07 -12.33 -7.89
N ARG A 248 4.64 -12.76 -9.01
CA ARG A 248 4.05 -12.59 -10.34
C ARG A 248 2.59 -13.04 -10.37
N GLY A 249 1.77 -12.23 -11.03
CA GLY A 249 0.33 -12.43 -11.14
C GLY A 249 -0.46 -11.89 -9.94
N ASN A 250 0.16 -11.75 -8.77
CA ASN A 250 -0.49 -11.20 -7.58
C ASN A 250 -0.56 -9.68 -7.63
N ALA A 251 -1.40 -9.11 -6.77
CA ALA A 251 -1.53 -7.68 -6.62
C ALA A 251 -1.79 -7.28 -5.17
N VAL A 252 -1.37 -6.07 -4.81
CA VAL A 252 -1.79 -5.40 -3.57
C VAL A 252 -2.67 -4.21 -3.93
N PHE A 253 -3.84 -4.16 -3.30
CA PHE A 253 -4.74 -3.02 -3.33
C PHE A 253 -4.72 -2.33 -1.98
N PHE A 254 -4.78 -1.01 -1.97
CA PHE A 254 -5.05 -0.25 -0.77
C PHE A 254 -5.82 1.03 -1.09
N SER A 255 -6.69 1.44 -0.16
CA SER A 255 -7.50 2.65 -0.30
C SER A 255 -7.24 3.66 0.80
N TYR A 256 -7.50 4.93 0.51
CA TYR A 256 -7.28 6.05 1.42
C TYR A 256 -8.48 7.00 1.35
N ALA A 257 -9.30 6.96 2.41
CA ALA A 257 -10.56 7.71 2.48
C ALA A 257 -10.39 9.23 2.59
N ALA A 258 -9.20 9.68 2.99
CA ALA A 258 -8.82 11.07 3.07
C ALA A 258 -7.37 11.26 2.57
N PRO A 259 -7.01 12.42 2.03
CA PRO A 259 -5.65 12.71 1.63
C PRO A 259 -4.81 13.19 2.83
N ASP A 260 -4.70 12.36 3.87
CA ASP A 260 -3.91 12.65 5.06
C ASP A 260 -3.33 11.39 5.72
N ALA A 261 -2.43 11.61 6.68
CA ALA A 261 -1.68 10.56 7.36
C ALA A 261 -2.55 9.63 8.22
N SER A 262 -3.78 10.01 8.59
CA SER A 262 -4.70 9.13 9.34
C SER A 262 -5.11 7.88 8.56
N THR A 263 -4.86 7.88 7.25
CA THR A 263 -5.05 6.70 6.41
C THR A 263 -4.04 5.60 6.65
N LEU A 264 -2.88 5.88 7.27
CA LEU A 264 -1.79 4.92 7.48
C LEU A 264 -1.29 4.25 6.19
N SER A 265 -1.58 4.87 5.04
CA SER A 265 -1.31 4.33 3.69
C SER A 265 0.10 4.65 3.18
N LEU A 266 0.99 5.10 4.06
CA LEU A 266 2.38 5.35 3.72
C LEU A 266 3.00 4.05 3.25
N HIS A 267 3.56 4.04 2.04
CA HIS A 267 4.08 2.82 1.45
C HIS A 267 5.29 3.09 0.58
N GLY A 268 6.14 2.07 0.43
CA GLY A 268 7.36 2.14 -0.37
C GLY A 268 7.68 0.83 -1.05
N GLY A 269 8.67 0.87 -1.94
CA GLY A 269 9.28 -0.32 -2.54
C GLY A 269 10.69 -0.49 -2.01
N GLU A 270 10.95 -1.58 -1.29
CA GLU A 270 12.30 -1.91 -0.81
C GLU A 270 13.29 -2.05 -1.99
N PRO A 271 14.60 -1.84 -1.75
CA PRO A 271 15.63 -2.13 -2.73
C PRO A 271 15.51 -3.55 -3.29
N VAL A 272 15.61 -3.67 -4.61
CA VAL A 272 15.85 -4.96 -5.26
C VAL A 272 17.30 -5.35 -5.01
N THR A 273 17.56 -6.47 -4.36
CA THR A 273 18.93 -6.92 -4.05
C THR A 273 19.48 -7.92 -5.07
N ALA A 274 18.61 -8.65 -5.78
CA ALA A 274 18.97 -9.59 -6.84
C ALA A 274 17.83 -9.73 -7.88
N GLY A 275 18.17 -9.96 -9.15
CA GLY A 275 17.20 -10.00 -10.25
C GLY A 275 16.59 -8.64 -10.60
N GLU A 276 15.36 -8.62 -11.13
CA GLU A 276 14.62 -7.39 -11.41
C GLU A 276 13.15 -7.51 -11.00
N LYS A 277 12.57 -6.42 -10.49
CA LYS A 277 11.14 -6.33 -10.16
C LYS A 277 10.42 -5.58 -11.27
N TRP A 278 9.31 -6.14 -11.74
CA TRP A 278 8.38 -5.46 -12.64
C TRP A 278 6.99 -5.35 -12.00
N ILE A 279 6.39 -4.16 -12.09
CA ILE A 279 5.03 -3.91 -11.61
C ILE A 279 4.22 -3.12 -12.63
N ALA A 280 2.90 -3.31 -12.61
CA ALA A 280 1.94 -2.38 -13.17
C ALA A 280 1.19 -1.67 -12.03
N THR A 281 1.02 -0.35 -12.11
CA THR A 281 0.32 0.44 -11.10
C THR A 281 -0.89 1.11 -11.74
N LYS A 282 -2.04 1.02 -11.07
CA LYS A 282 -3.28 1.71 -11.43
C LYS A 282 -3.71 2.58 -10.26
N TRP A 283 -3.62 3.89 -10.44
CA TRP A 283 -4.19 4.85 -9.51
C TRP A 283 -5.66 5.11 -9.85
N LEU A 284 -6.51 5.12 -8.84
CA LEU A 284 -7.94 5.35 -8.97
C LEU A 284 -8.30 6.73 -8.45
N ARG A 285 -9.09 7.45 -9.23
CA ARG A 285 -9.46 8.85 -9.05
C ARG A 285 -10.89 8.95 -8.54
N ARG A 286 -11.18 9.98 -7.77
CA ARG A 286 -12.52 10.25 -7.23
C ARG A 286 -13.56 10.49 -8.33
N SER A 287 -13.14 11.08 -9.44
CA SER A 287 -13.98 11.45 -10.58
C SER A 287 -13.36 10.96 -11.88
N VAL A 288 -14.11 11.14 -12.98
CA VAL A 288 -13.65 10.79 -14.33
C VAL A 288 -12.31 11.45 -14.63
N PHE A 289 -11.33 10.64 -15.02
CA PHE A 289 -10.00 11.06 -15.42
C PHE A 289 -9.98 11.25 -16.94
N GLU A 290 -9.89 12.50 -17.38
CA GLU A 290 -9.77 12.95 -18.77
C GLU A 290 -8.63 13.97 -18.88
#